data_AF-A0A2T1BYC2-F1
#
_entry.id   AF-A0A2T1BYC2-F1
#
_cell.length_a   1.000
_cell.length_b   1.000
_cell.length_c   1.000
_cell.angle_alpha   90.00
_cell.angle_beta   90.00
_cell.angle_gamma   90.00
#
_symmetry.space_group_name_H-M   'P 1'
#
loop_
_entity.id
_entity.type
_entity.pdbx_description
1 polymer ?
#
loop_
_entity_poly.entity_id
_entity_poly.type
_entity_poly.pdbx_seq_one_letter_code
_entity_poly.pdbx_strand_id
1 'polypeptide(L)'
;MNSTQEHHLTIPLNPAAHQIALKFAGEQDNPAKGKQVYLNTLAVLAVRDFLSEISFETDLDSGDSWNPAVRCFHDVADLVIPELGKVECRPILANETTLTLPQEVRENRIAYIVVRFSEQLQEVQLLGFVPATHLERALTILEIDEVEGSPSLLQPIEELIDYLFSLELGHDFLNSDDPVAIAVREKERLRSRTQIIAELKQLLKDVEPFEQRAKAAEILRSERDLDLALTSRVSKGDPNETLVNEEDLDLEDLAEELLDKLAEIWGESRD
;
A
#
# COMPACT_ATOMS: atom_id res chain seq x y z
N MET A 1 14.56 4.89 31.74
CA MET A 1 14.50 5.90 30.67
C MET A 1 14.96 5.21 29.41
N ASN A 2 14.07 4.49 28.73
CA ASN A 2 14.39 3.93 27.42
C ASN A 2 14.16 5.05 26.43
N SER A 3 15.25 5.56 25.86
CA SER A 3 15.22 6.43 24.71
C SER A 3 14.85 5.54 23.52
N THR A 4 13.59 5.53 23.11
CA THR A 4 13.20 5.02 21.79
C THR A 4 13.91 5.93 20.81
N GLN A 5 14.95 5.43 20.13
CA GLN A 5 15.57 6.19 19.06
C GLN A 5 14.54 6.25 17.94
N GLU A 6 13.97 7.43 17.74
CA GLU A 6 13.14 7.71 16.59
C GLU A 6 14.02 7.65 15.33
N HIS A 7 13.92 6.53 14.60
CA HIS A 7 14.63 6.29 13.35
C HIS A 7 13.86 6.97 12.21
N HIS A 8 14.03 8.29 12.09
CA HIS A 8 13.48 9.07 10.97
C HIS A 8 14.58 9.36 9.95
N LEU A 9 14.26 9.23 8.67
CA LEU A 9 15.18 9.59 7.60
C LEU A 9 14.94 11.04 7.16
N THR A 10 15.98 11.87 7.18
CA THR A 10 15.87 13.29 6.79
C THR A 10 16.37 13.48 5.36
N ILE A 11 15.51 14.02 4.49
CA ILE A 11 15.79 14.28 3.07
C ILE A 11 15.83 15.80 2.84
N PRO A 12 16.96 16.37 2.37
CA PRO A 12 17.04 17.79 2.05
C PRO A 12 16.20 18.12 0.82
N LEU A 13 15.44 19.20 0.87
CA LEU A 13 14.66 19.67 -0.27
C LEU A 13 15.53 20.56 -1.15
N ASN A 14 15.86 20.05 -2.34
CA ASN A 14 16.69 20.79 -3.27
C ASN A 14 15.93 21.99 -3.88
N PRO A 15 16.63 23.06 -4.31
CA PRO A 15 15.98 24.22 -4.94
C PRO A 15 15.18 23.88 -6.20
N ALA A 16 15.54 22.83 -6.94
CA ALA A 16 14.81 22.39 -8.13
C ALA A 16 13.42 21.83 -7.77
N ALA A 17 13.30 21.13 -6.64
CA ALA A 17 12.03 20.63 -6.12
C ALA A 17 11.10 21.78 -5.76
N HIS A 18 11.62 22.82 -5.11
CA HIS A 18 10.89 24.04 -4.86
C HIS A 18 10.42 24.73 -6.13
N GLN A 19 11.24 24.76 -7.20
CA GLN A 19 10.83 25.36 -8.47
C GLN A 19 9.67 24.60 -9.13
N ILE A 20 9.71 23.27 -9.11
CA ILE A 20 8.62 22.42 -9.64
C ILE A 20 7.36 22.63 -8.80
N ALA A 21 7.47 22.57 -7.47
CA ALA A 21 6.35 22.77 -6.56
C ALA A 21 5.72 24.17 -6.70
N LEU A 22 6.53 25.23 -6.83
CA LEU A 22 6.05 26.60 -7.08
C LEU A 22 5.31 26.70 -8.41
N LYS A 23 5.82 26.05 -9.46
CA LYS A 23 5.17 26.02 -10.77
C LYS A 23 3.79 25.36 -10.65
N PHE A 24 3.71 24.15 -10.09
CA PHE A 24 2.44 23.43 -9.95
C PHE A 24 1.45 24.15 -9.03
N ALA A 25 1.93 24.81 -7.97
CA ALA A 25 1.11 25.63 -7.10
C ALA A 25 0.56 26.87 -7.82
N GLY A 26 1.36 27.50 -8.69
CA GLY A 26 0.96 28.66 -9.49
C GLY A 26 -0.06 28.35 -10.59
N GLU A 27 -0.23 27.07 -10.94
CA GLU A 27 -1.27 26.60 -11.86
C GLU A 27 -2.65 26.47 -11.20
N GLN A 28 -2.75 26.65 -9.86
CA GLN A 28 -3.99 26.48 -9.12
C GLN A 28 -4.77 27.79 -8.97
N ASP A 29 -6.09 27.73 -9.15
CA ASP A 29 -6.98 28.91 -9.08
C ASP A 29 -7.19 29.46 -7.65
N ASN A 30 -6.90 28.65 -6.63
CA ASN A 30 -7.13 28.98 -5.23
C ASN A 30 -5.83 28.87 -4.42
N PRO A 31 -5.44 29.90 -3.64
CA PRO A 31 -4.25 29.86 -2.79
C PRO A 31 -4.16 28.65 -1.85
N ALA A 32 -5.29 28.19 -1.28
CA ALA A 32 -5.27 27.02 -0.40
C ALA A 32 -4.91 25.74 -1.16
N LYS A 33 -5.47 25.57 -2.37
CA LYS A 33 -5.12 24.46 -3.27
C LYS A 33 -3.67 24.55 -3.76
N GLY A 34 -3.19 25.77 -4.06
CA GLY A 34 -1.79 26.02 -4.41
C GLY A 34 -0.84 25.58 -3.29
N LYS A 35 -1.13 25.91 -2.02
CA LYS A 35 -0.34 25.47 -0.87
C LYS A 35 -0.34 23.94 -0.73
N GLN A 36 -1.50 23.30 -0.86
CA GLN A 36 -1.62 21.84 -0.81
C GLN A 36 -0.78 21.19 -1.91
N VAL A 37 -0.96 21.61 -3.17
CA VAL A 37 -0.20 21.11 -4.31
C VAL A 37 1.31 21.31 -4.12
N TYR A 38 1.72 22.46 -3.58
CA TYR A 38 3.11 22.73 -3.26
C TYR A 38 3.71 21.67 -2.31
N LEU A 39 3.03 21.39 -1.19
CA LEU A 39 3.48 20.42 -0.19
C LEU A 39 3.45 18.99 -0.75
N ASN A 40 2.38 18.60 -1.45
CA ASN A 40 2.29 17.29 -2.09
C ASN A 40 3.43 17.07 -3.09
N THR A 41 3.74 18.08 -3.91
CA THR A 41 4.82 18.00 -4.90
C THR A 41 6.18 17.83 -4.22
N LEU A 42 6.45 18.58 -3.14
CA LEU A 42 7.69 18.42 -2.40
C LEU A 42 7.79 17.05 -1.72
N ALA A 43 6.69 16.52 -1.19
CA ALA A 43 6.66 15.19 -0.57
C ALA A 43 6.95 14.08 -1.60
N VAL A 44 6.32 14.13 -2.77
CA VAL A 44 6.58 13.18 -3.86
C VAL A 44 8.04 13.22 -4.29
N LEU A 45 8.62 14.42 -4.46
CA LEU A 45 10.02 14.56 -4.88
C LEU A 45 11.00 14.07 -3.81
N ALA A 46 10.72 14.30 -2.52
CA ALA A 46 11.56 13.80 -1.44
C ALA A 46 11.55 12.27 -1.36
N VAL A 47 10.38 11.64 -1.49
CA VAL A 47 10.26 10.18 -1.51
C VAL A 47 10.92 9.59 -2.77
N ARG A 48 10.76 10.23 -3.92
CA ARG A 48 11.46 9.85 -5.15
C ARG A 48 12.98 9.91 -4.98
N ASP A 49 13.50 10.98 -4.38
CA ASP A 49 14.94 11.14 -4.15
C ASP A 49 15.46 10.04 -3.21
N PHE A 50 14.72 9.73 -2.14
CA PHE A 50 15.02 8.60 -1.25
C PHE A 50 15.04 7.25 -1.98
N LEU A 51 14.00 6.92 -2.74
CA LEU A 51 13.91 5.67 -3.51
C LEU A 51 15.00 5.58 -4.59
N SER A 52 15.36 6.70 -5.21
CA SER A 52 16.45 6.73 -6.19
C SER A 52 17.82 6.49 -5.56
N GLU A 53 18.07 6.95 -4.34
CA GLU A 53 19.35 6.71 -3.64
C GLU A 53 19.60 5.23 -3.37
N ILE A 54 18.54 4.46 -3.17
CA ILE A 54 18.58 3.00 -2.97
C ILE A 54 18.36 2.21 -4.27
N SER A 55 18.46 2.87 -5.43
CA SER A 55 18.32 2.27 -6.76
C SER A 55 16.95 1.64 -7.05
N PHE A 56 15.90 2.17 -6.45
CA PHE A 56 14.52 1.75 -6.72
C PHE A 56 13.88 2.67 -7.77
N GLU A 57 13.42 2.09 -8.88
CA GLU A 57 12.89 2.85 -10.02
C GLU A 57 11.51 3.45 -9.71
N THR A 58 11.28 4.68 -10.18
CA THR A 58 10.02 5.41 -10.00
C THR A 58 9.67 6.20 -11.25
N ASP A 59 8.37 6.40 -11.48
CA ASP A 59 7.85 7.17 -12.60
C ASP A 59 6.97 8.32 -12.10
N LEU A 60 7.43 9.55 -12.32
CA LEU A 60 6.65 10.73 -12.01
C LEU A 60 5.55 10.98 -13.03
N ASP A 61 5.83 10.82 -14.32
CA ASP A 61 4.98 11.29 -15.40
C ASP A 61 3.68 10.46 -15.52
N SER A 62 3.72 9.21 -15.06
CA SER A 62 2.55 8.33 -14.95
C SER A 62 1.69 8.57 -13.69
N GLY A 63 2.14 9.43 -12.76
CA GLY A 63 1.44 9.76 -11.52
C GLY A 63 0.27 10.73 -11.70
N ASP A 64 -0.77 10.57 -10.88
CA ASP A 64 -1.93 11.46 -10.85
C ASP A 64 -1.52 12.87 -10.38
N SER A 65 -0.56 12.94 -9.45
CA SER A 65 0.01 14.18 -8.94
C SER A 65 0.76 14.98 -10.02
N TRP A 66 1.29 14.33 -11.05
CA TRP A 66 1.93 14.98 -12.20
C TRP A 66 0.93 15.37 -13.30
N ASN A 67 -0.25 14.76 -13.33
CA ASN A 67 -1.32 15.13 -14.25
C ASN A 67 -1.97 16.47 -13.86
N PRO A 68 -1.94 17.52 -14.71
CA PRO A 68 -2.48 18.84 -14.36
C PRO A 68 -3.98 18.84 -14.04
N ALA A 69 -4.76 18.05 -14.77
CA ALA A 69 -6.21 17.98 -14.55
C ALA A 69 -6.51 17.29 -13.21
N VAL A 70 -5.86 16.15 -12.93
CA VAL A 70 -6.10 15.41 -11.68
C VAL A 70 -5.62 16.21 -10.47
N ARG A 71 -4.41 16.77 -10.54
CA ARG A 71 -3.85 17.66 -9.51
C ARG A 71 -4.76 18.86 -9.19
N CYS A 72 -5.44 19.42 -10.20
CA CYS A 72 -6.37 20.52 -10.02
C CYS A 72 -7.58 20.15 -9.16
N PHE A 73 -8.13 18.93 -9.33
CA PHE A 73 -9.36 18.51 -8.65
C PHE A 73 -9.13 17.70 -7.38
N HIS A 74 -8.02 16.96 -7.28
CA HIS A 74 -7.80 15.97 -6.22
C HIS A 74 -6.57 16.27 -5.37
N ASP A 75 -6.63 15.88 -4.09
CA ASP A 75 -5.53 15.88 -3.15
C ASP A 75 -4.66 14.63 -3.26
N VAL A 76 -4.00 14.52 -4.42
CA VAL A 76 -3.09 13.43 -4.75
C VAL A 76 -1.63 13.82 -4.56
N ALA A 77 -0.86 12.89 -4.04
CA ALA A 77 0.59 12.94 -3.90
C ALA A 77 1.18 11.56 -4.20
N ASP A 78 0.68 10.90 -5.25
CA ASP A 78 1.14 9.57 -5.63
C ASP A 78 2.47 9.61 -6.37
N LEU A 79 3.26 8.56 -6.13
CA LEU A 79 4.48 8.23 -6.87
C LEU A 79 4.32 6.82 -7.43
N VAL A 80 4.45 6.68 -8.75
CA VAL A 80 4.35 5.38 -9.41
C VAL A 80 5.65 4.63 -9.24
N ILE A 81 5.52 3.37 -8.85
CA ILE A 81 6.55 2.36 -8.93
C ILE A 81 6.16 1.43 -10.09
N PRO A 82 6.94 1.39 -11.17
CA PRO A 82 6.66 0.53 -12.32
C PRO A 82 6.37 -0.92 -11.88
N GLU A 83 5.40 -1.55 -12.53
CA GLU A 83 4.93 -2.92 -12.26
C GLU A 83 4.29 -3.18 -10.88
N LEU A 84 4.66 -2.44 -9.83
CA LEU A 84 4.12 -2.67 -8.47
C LEU A 84 2.87 -1.83 -8.18
N GLY A 85 2.83 -0.58 -8.61
CA GLY A 85 1.68 0.31 -8.39
C GLY A 85 2.07 1.69 -7.89
N LYS A 86 1.34 2.23 -6.90
CA LYS A 86 1.49 3.61 -6.44
C LYS A 86 1.67 3.69 -4.94
N VAL A 87 2.68 4.42 -4.47
CA VAL A 87 2.75 4.87 -3.09
C VAL A 87 2.15 6.27 -2.98
N GLU A 88 1.54 6.59 -1.85
CA GLU A 88 0.99 7.92 -1.59
C GLU A 88 1.86 8.68 -0.58
N CYS A 89 2.50 9.77 -1.01
CA CYS A 89 3.42 10.58 -0.20
C CYS A 89 2.64 11.68 0.54
N ARG A 90 2.19 11.41 1.76
CA ARG A 90 1.30 12.30 2.49
C ARG A 90 2.08 13.33 3.33
N PRO A 91 1.99 14.64 3.01
CA PRO A 91 2.69 15.67 3.75
C PRO A 91 2.01 15.98 5.09
N ILE A 92 2.80 16.25 6.11
CA ILE A 92 2.37 16.86 7.38
C ILE A 92 3.32 18.00 7.76
N LEU A 93 2.83 18.98 8.51
CA LEU A 93 3.64 20.07 9.05
C LEU A 93 4.33 19.64 10.35
N ALA A 94 5.37 20.39 10.76
CA ALA A 94 6.25 20.07 11.89
C ALA A 94 5.52 19.71 13.21
N ASN A 95 4.35 20.31 13.46
CA ASN A 95 3.58 20.13 14.70
C ASN A 95 2.30 19.32 14.51
N GLU A 96 2.09 18.73 13.33
CA GLU A 96 0.92 17.89 13.05
C GLU A 96 1.20 16.44 13.48
N THR A 97 0.24 15.87 14.22
CA THR A 97 0.30 14.52 14.78
C THR A 97 -0.76 13.60 14.16
N THR A 98 -1.53 14.14 13.22
CA THR A 98 -2.58 13.42 12.51
C THR A 98 -2.52 13.76 11.03
N LEU A 99 -2.94 12.79 10.21
CA LEU A 99 -2.92 12.89 8.76
C LEU A 99 -4.28 12.51 8.22
N THR A 100 -4.87 13.39 7.41
CA THR A 100 -6.14 13.09 6.75
C THR A 100 -5.89 12.39 5.41
N LEU A 101 -6.66 11.34 5.15
CA LEU A 101 -6.68 10.61 3.87
C LEU A 101 -7.91 11.01 3.05
N PRO A 102 -7.73 11.81 1.98
CA PRO A 102 -8.76 12.13 1.00
C PRO A 102 -9.38 10.87 0.41
N GLN A 103 -10.63 10.94 -0.05
CA GLN A 103 -11.34 9.77 -0.58
C GLN A 103 -10.63 9.18 -1.81
N GLU A 104 -10.12 10.06 -2.68
CA GLU A 104 -9.45 9.72 -3.94
C GLU A 104 -8.15 8.92 -3.77
N VAL A 105 -7.55 8.89 -2.59
CA VAL A 105 -6.27 8.21 -2.33
C VAL A 105 -6.40 6.95 -1.49
N ARG A 106 -7.62 6.59 -1.05
CA ARG A 106 -7.84 5.40 -0.18
C ARG A 106 -7.76 4.07 -0.94
N GLU A 107 -7.71 4.13 -2.26
CA GLU A 107 -7.71 2.96 -3.14
C GLU A 107 -6.58 3.08 -4.16
N ASN A 108 -6.20 1.94 -4.75
CA ASN A 108 -5.12 1.87 -5.76
C ASN A 108 -3.80 2.46 -5.24
N ARG A 109 -3.49 2.16 -3.97
CA ARG A 109 -2.19 2.43 -3.33
C ARG A 109 -1.65 1.12 -2.79
N ILE A 110 -0.34 0.97 -2.82
CA ILE A 110 0.36 -0.15 -2.17
C ILE A 110 0.86 0.24 -0.79
N ALA A 111 1.18 1.53 -0.57
CA ALA A 111 1.56 2.06 0.73
C ALA A 111 1.33 3.58 0.82
N TYR A 112 1.30 4.08 2.05
CA TYR A 112 1.23 5.50 2.38
C TYR A 112 2.48 5.89 3.17
N ILE A 113 3.20 6.91 2.72
CA ILE A 113 4.46 7.36 3.33
C ILE A 113 4.19 8.70 4.00
N VAL A 114 4.51 8.80 5.29
CA VAL A 114 4.29 10.02 6.08
C VAL A 114 5.51 10.92 5.99
N VAL A 115 5.32 12.13 5.45
CA VAL A 115 6.39 13.09 5.16
C VAL A 115 6.23 14.35 5.99
N ARG A 116 7.02 14.51 7.06
CA ARG A 116 6.98 15.68 7.95
C ARG A 116 7.92 16.76 7.45
N PHE A 117 7.40 17.96 7.25
CA PHE A 117 8.19 19.11 6.84
C PHE A 117 8.83 19.84 8.02
N SER A 118 10.07 20.31 7.84
CA SER A 118 10.65 21.32 8.73
C SER A 118 9.91 22.66 8.61
N GLU A 119 9.99 23.50 9.64
CA GLU A 119 9.28 24.80 9.66
C GLU A 119 9.64 25.71 8.48
N GLN A 120 10.89 25.66 8.03
CA GLN A 120 11.41 26.46 6.91
C GLN A 120 11.23 25.77 5.55
N LEU A 121 10.65 24.56 5.52
CA LEU A 121 10.46 23.74 4.33
C LEU A 121 11.78 23.49 3.57
N GLN A 122 12.90 23.34 4.28
CA GLN A 122 14.22 23.08 3.67
C GLN A 122 14.57 21.59 3.63
N GLU A 123 13.86 20.79 4.40
CA GLU A 123 14.06 19.35 4.54
C GLU A 123 12.75 18.72 4.99
N VAL A 124 12.65 17.42 4.78
CA VAL A 124 11.56 16.60 5.30
C VAL A 124 12.12 15.42 6.09
N GLN A 125 11.34 14.94 7.05
CA GLN A 125 11.55 13.68 7.74
C GLN A 125 10.53 12.67 7.21
N LEU A 126 11.02 11.53 6.71
CA LEU A 126 10.18 10.37 6.43
C LEU A 126 9.98 9.64 7.76
N LEU A 127 8.77 9.73 8.32
CA LEU A 127 8.49 9.20 9.65
C LEU A 127 8.25 7.69 9.66
N GLY A 128 7.89 7.14 8.49
CA GLY A 128 7.48 5.76 8.34
C GLY A 128 6.47 5.61 7.21
N PHE A 129 5.95 4.39 7.08
CA PHE A 129 4.95 4.07 6.08
C PHE A 129 3.86 3.15 6.65
N VAL A 130 2.72 3.09 5.95
CA VAL A 130 1.62 2.19 6.24
C VAL A 130 1.31 1.38 4.97
N PRO A 131 1.45 0.05 4.99
CA PRO A 131 0.93 -0.81 3.92
C PRO A 131 -0.56 -0.53 3.68
N ALA A 132 -0.99 -0.49 2.42
CA ALA A 132 -2.39 -0.20 2.12
C ALA A 132 -3.36 -1.26 2.68
N THR A 133 -2.88 -2.48 2.90
CA THR A 133 -3.61 -3.59 3.52
C THR A 133 -3.96 -3.35 4.99
N HIS A 134 -3.24 -2.46 5.69
CA HIS A 134 -3.54 -2.08 7.07
C HIS A 134 -4.62 -1.00 7.19
N LEU A 135 -4.97 -0.35 6.09
CA LEU A 135 -5.98 0.70 6.12
C LEU A 135 -7.34 0.15 5.75
N GLU A 136 -8.29 0.29 6.68
CA GLU A 136 -9.69 0.13 6.34
C GLU A 136 -10.10 1.21 5.32
N ARG A 137 -10.90 0.85 4.31
CA ARG A 137 -11.38 1.80 3.28
C ARG A 137 -12.12 3.00 3.87
N ALA A 138 -12.73 2.83 5.04
CA ALA A 138 -13.45 3.89 5.76
C ALA A 138 -12.53 4.82 6.57
N LEU A 139 -11.26 4.46 6.77
CA LEU A 139 -10.33 5.24 7.57
C LEU A 139 -10.06 6.59 6.88
N THR A 140 -10.30 7.66 7.62
CA THR A 140 -10.17 9.03 7.12
C THR A 140 -9.02 9.78 7.77
N ILE A 141 -8.59 9.35 8.96
CA ILE A 141 -7.56 10.00 9.76
C ILE A 141 -6.60 8.91 10.24
N LEU A 142 -5.31 9.13 10.03
CA LEU A 142 -4.22 8.34 10.57
C LEU A 142 -3.59 9.14 11.72
N GLU A 143 -3.52 8.55 12.90
CA GLU A 143 -2.75 9.09 14.03
C GLU A 143 -1.29 8.67 13.87
N ILE A 144 -0.38 9.64 13.98
CA ILE A 144 1.05 9.46 13.68
C ILE A 144 1.83 9.23 14.97
N ASP A 145 1.39 9.86 16.06
CA ASP A 145 1.95 9.63 17.38
C ASP A 145 1.28 8.43 18.03
N GLU A 146 2.07 7.60 18.69
CA GLU A 146 1.54 6.49 19.49
C GLU A 146 0.68 7.01 20.62
N VAL A 147 -0.62 6.68 20.59
CA VAL A 147 -1.48 6.78 21.77
C VAL A 147 -1.16 5.58 22.67
N GLU A 148 -0.85 5.82 23.94
CA GLU A 148 -0.59 4.76 24.91
C GLU A 148 -1.69 3.67 24.84
N GLY A 149 -1.29 2.46 24.45
CA GLY A 149 -2.17 1.29 24.37
C GLY A 149 -2.79 0.99 23.01
N SER A 150 -2.48 1.74 21.94
CA SER A 150 -2.86 1.41 20.56
C SER A 150 -1.64 0.97 19.75
N PRO A 151 -1.70 -0.11 18.95
CA PRO A 151 -0.64 -0.44 18.01
C PRO A 151 -0.53 0.67 16.96
N SER A 152 0.68 1.19 16.74
CA SER A 152 0.95 2.09 15.62
C SER A 152 0.77 1.35 14.31
N LEU A 153 0.00 1.91 13.39
CA LEU A 153 -0.05 1.44 11.99
C LEU A 153 1.19 1.87 11.21
N LEU A 154 1.94 2.84 11.74
CA LEU A 154 3.13 3.40 11.11
C LEU A 154 4.32 2.48 11.34
N GLN A 155 4.75 1.80 10.28
CA GLN A 155 5.96 0.99 10.24
C GLN A 155 7.19 1.89 10.04
N PRO A 156 8.37 1.49 10.57
CA PRO A 156 9.63 2.21 10.37
C PRO A 156 9.93 2.42 8.89
N ILE A 157 10.52 3.56 8.53
CA ILE A 157 10.80 3.87 7.12
C ILE A 157 11.81 2.89 6.50
N GLU A 158 12.70 2.32 7.32
CA GLU A 158 13.70 1.33 6.89
C GLU A 158 13.05 0.04 6.37
N GLU A 159 11.90 -0.35 6.91
CA GLU A 159 11.17 -1.55 6.47
C GLU A 159 10.46 -1.36 5.12
N LEU A 160 10.35 -0.12 4.61
CA LEU A 160 9.70 0.15 3.33
C LEU A 160 10.43 -0.56 2.18
N ILE A 161 11.75 -0.61 2.24
CA ILE A 161 12.58 -1.21 1.17
C ILE A 161 12.32 -2.72 1.11
N ASP A 162 12.38 -3.39 2.25
CA ASP A 162 12.12 -4.83 2.35
C ASP A 162 10.68 -5.16 1.96
N TYR A 163 9.72 -4.29 2.32
CA TYR A 163 8.35 -4.39 1.88
C TYR A 163 8.22 -4.32 0.36
N LEU A 164 8.79 -3.29 -0.29
CA LEU A 164 8.73 -3.12 -1.73
C LEU A 164 9.43 -4.26 -2.48
N PHE A 165 10.59 -4.72 -2.03
CA PHE A 165 11.26 -5.90 -2.60
C PHE A 165 10.42 -7.16 -2.47
N SER A 166 9.75 -7.36 -1.34
CA SER A 166 8.86 -8.51 -1.17
C SER A 166 7.70 -8.48 -2.16
N LEU A 167 7.15 -7.29 -2.42
CA LEU A 167 6.11 -7.11 -3.43
C LEU A 167 6.63 -7.41 -4.84
N GLU A 168 7.84 -6.95 -5.18
CA GLU A 168 8.50 -7.21 -6.47
C GLU A 168 8.72 -8.71 -6.69
N LEU A 169 9.33 -9.41 -5.73
CA LEU A 169 9.57 -10.84 -5.83
C LEU A 169 8.27 -11.65 -5.97
N GLY A 170 7.23 -11.29 -5.22
CA GLY A 170 5.91 -11.92 -5.32
C GLY A 170 5.23 -11.63 -6.67
N HIS A 171 5.35 -10.40 -7.17
CA HIS A 171 4.85 -10.00 -8.49
C HIS A 171 5.54 -10.78 -9.61
N ASP A 172 6.86 -10.89 -9.57
CA ASP A 172 7.66 -11.65 -10.53
C ASP A 172 7.31 -13.13 -10.53
N PHE A 173 7.14 -13.72 -9.34
CA PHE A 173 6.66 -15.10 -9.21
C PHE A 173 5.29 -15.29 -9.85
N LEU A 174 4.31 -14.41 -9.54
CA LEU A 174 2.99 -14.47 -10.14
C LEU A 174 2.97 -14.18 -11.64
N ASN A 175 4.07 -13.72 -12.24
CA ASN A 175 4.24 -13.58 -13.69
C ASN A 175 5.05 -14.72 -14.32
N SER A 176 5.62 -15.62 -13.52
CA SER A 176 6.42 -16.75 -13.99
C SER A 176 5.59 -17.89 -14.57
N ASP A 177 6.25 -18.85 -15.21
CA ASP A 177 5.64 -20.09 -15.71
C ASP A 177 5.49 -21.20 -14.64
N ASP A 178 5.64 -20.88 -13.35
CA ASP A 178 5.37 -21.84 -12.27
C ASP A 178 3.90 -22.29 -12.32
N PRO A 179 3.59 -23.60 -12.21
CA PRO A 179 2.22 -24.10 -12.27
C PRO A 179 1.26 -23.45 -11.28
N VAL A 180 1.72 -23.12 -10.07
CA VAL A 180 0.91 -22.45 -9.04
C VAL A 180 0.58 -21.04 -9.50
N ALA A 181 1.58 -20.31 -10.02
CA ALA A 181 1.38 -18.97 -10.55
C ALA A 181 0.42 -18.96 -11.74
N ILE A 182 0.52 -19.94 -12.65
CA ILE A 182 -0.43 -20.12 -13.76
C ILE A 182 -1.85 -20.34 -13.23
N ALA A 183 -2.03 -21.25 -12.27
CA ALA A 183 -3.33 -21.57 -11.70
C ALA A 183 -3.99 -20.35 -11.02
N VAL A 184 -3.22 -19.57 -10.25
CA VAL A 184 -3.69 -18.32 -9.65
C VAL A 184 -4.14 -17.32 -10.72
N ARG A 185 -3.32 -17.11 -11.76
CA ARG A 185 -3.66 -16.19 -12.87
C ARG A 185 -4.92 -16.61 -13.65
N GLU A 186 -5.23 -17.90 -13.73
CA GLU A 186 -6.44 -18.38 -14.39
C GLU A 186 -7.72 -18.08 -13.59
N LYS A 187 -7.61 -18.07 -12.26
CA LYS A 187 -8.71 -17.80 -11.31
C LYS A 187 -8.94 -16.30 -11.11
N GLU A 188 -7.88 -15.49 -11.08
CA GLU A 188 -7.95 -14.07 -10.74
C GLU A 188 -7.90 -13.16 -11.97
N ARG A 189 -9.07 -12.82 -12.53
CA ARG A 189 -9.15 -12.01 -13.76
C ARG A 189 -9.24 -10.49 -13.56
N LEU A 190 -9.53 -10.00 -12.37
CA LEU A 190 -9.93 -8.59 -12.17
C LEU A 190 -9.17 -7.84 -11.07
N ARG A 191 -8.40 -8.53 -10.21
CA ARG A 191 -7.66 -7.90 -9.11
C ARG A 191 -6.22 -7.58 -9.50
N SER A 192 -5.64 -6.57 -8.86
CA SER A 192 -4.21 -6.26 -9.01
C SER A 192 -3.36 -7.35 -8.34
N ARG A 193 -2.44 -7.96 -9.09
CA ARG A 193 -1.53 -9.00 -8.59
C ARG A 193 -0.72 -8.50 -7.39
N THR A 194 -0.21 -7.27 -7.45
CA THR A 194 0.54 -6.68 -6.33
C THR A 194 -0.31 -6.50 -5.08
N GLN A 195 -1.61 -6.24 -5.24
CA GLN A 195 -2.53 -6.17 -4.10
C GLN A 195 -2.73 -7.53 -3.45
N ILE A 196 -2.92 -8.59 -4.26
CA ILE A 196 -3.01 -9.97 -3.76
C ILE A 196 -1.74 -10.33 -3.00
N ILE A 197 -0.57 -10.03 -3.58
CA ILE A 197 0.73 -10.25 -2.94
C ILE A 197 0.85 -9.49 -1.61
N ALA A 198 0.45 -8.21 -1.56
CA ALA A 198 0.46 -7.43 -0.34
C ALA A 198 -0.45 -8.03 0.75
N GLU A 199 -1.65 -8.48 0.37
CA GLU A 199 -2.61 -9.12 1.30
C GLU A 199 -2.07 -10.45 1.82
N LEU A 200 -1.49 -11.29 0.96
CA LEU A 200 -0.88 -12.56 1.34
C LEU A 200 0.34 -12.38 2.24
N LYS A 201 1.20 -11.39 1.95
CA LYS A 201 2.34 -11.06 2.82
C LYS A 201 1.88 -10.65 4.21
N GLN A 202 0.85 -9.82 4.28
CA GLN A 202 0.32 -9.39 5.57
C GLN A 202 -0.31 -10.56 6.34
N LEU A 203 -1.01 -11.44 5.64
CA LEU A 203 -1.60 -12.65 6.20
C LEU A 203 -0.53 -13.58 6.79
N LEU A 204 0.61 -13.79 6.12
CA LEU A 204 1.71 -14.59 6.67
C LEU A 204 2.30 -13.98 7.95
N LYS A 205 2.33 -12.65 8.06
CA LYS A 205 2.86 -11.93 9.24
C LYS A 205 1.90 -11.93 10.43
N ASP A 206 0.60 -11.77 10.20
CA ASP A 206 -0.37 -11.46 11.27
C ASP A 206 -1.27 -12.63 11.66
N VAL A 207 -1.33 -13.69 10.85
CA VAL A 207 -2.28 -14.80 11.05
C VAL A 207 -1.54 -16.08 11.42
N GLU A 208 -2.05 -16.77 12.44
CA GLU A 208 -1.55 -18.08 12.86
C GLU A 208 -1.58 -19.11 11.71
N PRO A 209 -0.54 -19.95 11.54
CA PRO A 209 -0.38 -20.85 10.39
C PRO A 209 -1.61 -21.68 10.02
N PHE A 210 -2.34 -22.19 11.01
CA PHE A 210 -3.51 -23.05 10.79
C PHE A 210 -4.74 -22.30 10.21
N GLU A 211 -4.80 -20.96 10.31
CA GLU A 211 -5.87 -20.14 9.72
C GLU A 211 -5.48 -19.56 8.35
N GLN A 212 -4.20 -19.57 8.00
CA GLN A 212 -3.68 -18.90 6.81
C GLN A 212 -4.27 -19.47 5.52
N ARG A 213 -4.38 -20.80 5.41
CA ARG A 213 -4.93 -21.50 4.23
C ARG A 213 -6.32 -20.98 3.86
N ALA A 214 -7.24 -20.98 4.82
CA ALA A 214 -8.62 -20.57 4.59
C ALA A 214 -8.72 -19.07 4.22
N LYS A 215 -7.99 -18.21 4.93
CA LYS A 215 -7.99 -16.76 4.64
C LYS A 215 -7.32 -16.41 3.32
N ALA A 216 -6.28 -17.13 2.93
CA ALA A 216 -5.65 -16.95 1.62
C ALA A 216 -6.58 -17.39 0.49
N ALA A 217 -7.36 -18.46 0.67
CA ALA A 217 -8.40 -18.84 -0.28
C ALA A 217 -9.46 -17.72 -0.43
N GLU A 218 -9.83 -17.04 0.66
CA GLU A 218 -10.73 -15.88 0.59
C GLU A 218 -10.14 -14.71 -0.20
N ILE A 219 -8.83 -14.45 -0.08
CA ILE A 219 -8.12 -13.42 -0.87
C ILE A 219 -8.16 -13.75 -2.38
N LEU A 220 -7.95 -15.03 -2.72
CA LEU A 220 -7.93 -15.52 -4.10
C LEU A 220 -9.33 -15.65 -4.73
N ARG A 221 -10.38 -15.68 -3.90
CA ARG A 221 -11.75 -15.84 -4.36
C ARG A 221 -12.17 -14.60 -5.16
N SER A 222 -12.76 -14.81 -6.34
CA SER A 222 -13.13 -13.68 -7.21
C SER A 222 -14.34 -12.92 -6.66
N GLU A 223 -14.45 -11.62 -6.96
CA GLU A 223 -15.65 -10.82 -6.61
C GLU A 223 -16.95 -11.40 -7.21
N ARG A 224 -16.86 -12.11 -8.34
CA ARG A 224 -18.00 -12.81 -8.97
C ARG A 224 -18.53 -13.96 -8.11
N ASP A 225 -17.66 -14.60 -7.35
CA ASP A 225 -18.04 -15.73 -6.48
C ASP A 225 -18.67 -15.24 -5.17
N LEU A 226 -18.35 -14.01 -4.74
CA LEU A 226 -18.96 -13.37 -3.59
C LEU A 226 -20.47 -13.09 -3.82
N ASP A 227 -20.83 -12.66 -5.03
CA ASP A 227 -22.22 -12.39 -5.43
C ASP A 227 -23.04 -13.71 -5.54
N LEU A 228 -22.39 -14.80 -5.98
CA LEU A 228 -22.97 -16.15 -6.00
C LEU A 228 -23.12 -16.74 -4.57
N ALA A 229 -22.16 -16.49 -3.67
CA ALA A 229 -22.24 -16.89 -2.27
C ALA A 229 -23.34 -16.14 -1.49
N LEU A 230 -23.55 -14.86 -1.79
CA LEU A 230 -24.64 -14.07 -1.22
C LEU A 230 -26.01 -14.53 -1.73
N THR A 231 -26.12 -14.91 -3.01
CA THR A 231 -27.38 -15.43 -3.58
C THR A 231 -27.70 -16.87 -3.15
N SER A 232 -26.69 -17.71 -2.89
CA SER A 232 -26.88 -19.08 -2.40
C SER A 232 -27.34 -19.13 -0.94
N ARG A 233 -26.87 -18.20 -0.08
CA ARG A 233 -27.32 -18.05 1.32
C ARG A 233 -28.79 -17.63 1.45
N VAL A 234 -29.36 -16.97 0.44
CA VAL A 234 -30.78 -16.58 0.44
C VAL A 234 -31.70 -17.74 0.04
N SER A 235 -31.18 -18.79 -0.61
CA SER A 235 -32.02 -19.85 -1.23
C SER A 235 -32.03 -21.22 -0.53
N LYS A 236 -31.27 -21.46 0.54
CA LYS A 236 -31.33 -22.77 1.23
C LYS A 236 -31.81 -22.67 2.67
N GLY A 237 -33.07 -23.04 2.88
CA GLY A 237 -33.56 -23.51 4.16
C GLY A 237 -33.16 -24.96 4.39
N ASP A 238 -31.99 -25.20 4.97
CA ASP A 238 -31.71 -26.31 5.88
C ASP A 238 -30.39 -26.03 6.63
N PRO A 239 -30.35 -25.94 7.98
CA PRO A 239 -29.16 -25.48 8.71
C PRO A 239 -28.01 -26.49 8.82
N ASN A 240 -28.13 -27.70 8.26
CA ASN A 240 -27.24 -28.82 8.61
C ASN A 240 -26.63 -29.59 7.43
N GLU A 241 -26.64 -29.02 6.22
CA GLU A 241 -25.88 -29.53 5.08
C GLU A 241 -24.79 -28.52 4.69
N THR A 242 -23.64 -28.61 5.34
CA THR A 242 -22.41 -27.96 4.86
C THR A 242 -21.89 -28.78 3.68
N LEU A 243 -22.50 -28.59 2.49
CA LEU A 243 -21.91 -29.07 1.25
C LEU A 243 -20.64 -28.24 1.03
N VAL A 244 -19.50 -28.76 1.45
CA VAL A 244 -18.20 -28.20 1.08
C VAL A 244 -18.11 -28.31 -0.45
N ASN A 245 -18.08 -27.17 -1.15
CA ASN A 245 -18.01 -27.14 -2.60
C ASN A 245 -16.65 -27.69 -3.05
N GLU A 246 -16.59 -28.59 -4.02
CA GLU A 246 -15.32 -29.10 -4.56
C GLU A 246 -14.42 -27.95 -5.07
N GLU A 247 -15.03 -26.90 -5.62
CA GLU A 247 -14.31 -25.69 -6.04
C GLU A 247 -13.68 -24.91 -4.88
N ASP A 248 -14.28 -24.96 -3.67
CA ASP A 248 -13.71 -24.31 -2.48
C ASP A 248 -12.52 -25.09 -1.94
N LEU A 249 -12.55 -26.44 -2.02
CA LEU A 249 -11.41 -27.29 -1.65
C LEU A 249 -10.22 -27.08 -2.59
N ASP A 250 -10.48 -27.02 -3.91
CA ASP A 250 -9.44 -26.74 -4.91
C ASP A 250 -8.78 -25.37 -4.70
N LEU A 251 -9.56 -24.37 -4.25
CA LEU A 251 -9.04 -23.02 -3.99
C LEU A 251 -8.19 -22.95 -2.72
N GLU A 252 -8.58 -23.68 -1.67
CA GLU A 252 -7.78 -23.78 -0.45
C GLU A 252 -6.47 -24.53 -0.66
N ASP A 253 -6.47 -25.61 -1.44
CA ASP A 253 -5.23 -26.34 -1.78
C ASP A 253 -4.30 -25.44 -2.61
N LEU A 254 -4.84 -24.71 -3.59
CA LEU A 254 -4.08 -23.72 -4.36
C LEU A 254 -3.53 -22.60 -3.47
N ALA A 255 -4.32 -22.12 -2.51
CA ALA A 255 -3.90 -21.08 -1.58
C ALA A 255 -2.76 -21.56 -0.67
N GLU A 256 -2.81 -22.82 -0.21
CA GLU A 256 -1.73 -23.42 0.58
C GLU A 256 -0.42 -23.52 -0.22
N GLU A 257 -0.48 -24.04 -1.45
CA GLU A 257 0.69 -24.12 -2.34
C GLU A 257 1.26 -22.73 -2.66
N LEU A 258 0.40 -21.73 -2.88
CA LEU A 258 0.82 -20.36 -3.11
C LEU A 258 1.53 -19.76 -1.89
N LEU A 259 0.98 -19.95 -0.69
CA LEU A 259 1.60 -19.46 0.53
C LEU A 259 2.96 -20.12 0.79
N ASP A 260 3.11 -21.42 0.51
CA ASP A 260 4.41 -22.11 0.62
C ASP A 260 5.45 -21.52 -0.33
N LYS A 261 5.07 -21.29 -1.60
CA LYS A 261 5.94 -20.68 -2.60
C LYS A 261 6.37 -19.26 -2.20
N LEU A 262 5.42 -18.44 -1.76
CA LEU A 262 5.70 -17.07 -1.35
C LEU A 262 6.54 -17.00 -0.07
N ALA A 263 6.29 -17.87 0.91
CA ALA A 263 7.12 -17.98 2.11
C ALA A 263 8.56 -18.38 1.75
N GLU A 264 8.76 -19.34 0.84
CA GLU A 264 10.10 -19.70 0.33
C GLU A 264 10.79 -18.49 -0.33
N ILE A 265 10.07 -17.74 -1.16
CA ILE A 265 10.58 -16.55 -1.86
C ILE A 265 10.99 -15.45 -0.87
N TRP A 266 10.21 -15.24 0.19
CA TRP A 266 10.47 -14.23 1.21
C TRP A 266 11.44 -14.70 2.30
N GLY A 267 11.85 -15.97 2.29
CA GLY A 267 12.70 -16.55 3.33
C GLY A 267 12.00 -16.69 4.70
N GLU A 268 10.68 -16.82 4.70
CA GLU A 268 9.84 -16.99 5.89
C GLU A 268 9.59 -18.49 6.14
N SER A 269 9.62 -18.95 7.40
CA SER A 269 9.24 -20.34 7.75
C SER A 269 7.77 -20.37 8.21
N ARG A 270 7.04 -21.42 7.82
CA ARG A 270 5.62 -21.63 8.16
C ARG A 270 5.39 -22.67 9.29
N ASP A 271 6.46 -23.09 10.00
CA ASP A 271 6.44 -24.11 11.07
C ASP A 271 5.57 -23.74 12.29
#